data_AF-A0A7C6D6F5-F1
#
_entry.id   AF-A0A7C6D6F5-F1
#
_cell.length_a   1.000
_cell.length_b   1.000
_cell.length_c   1.000
_cell.angle_alpha   90.00
_cell.angle_beta   90.00
_cell.angle_gamma   90.00
#
_symmetry.space_group_name_H-M   'P 1'
#
loop_
_entity.id
_entity.type
_entity.pdbx_description
1 polymer ?
#
loop_
_entity_poly.entity_id
_entity_poly.type
_entity_poly.pdbx_seq_one_letter_code
_entity_poly.pdbx_strand_id
1 'polypeptide(L)'
;MPSTNVGRRSTFALAEMILSVAVLVILAGFSVLMFISAKNNNAKSYDMYKAMSHAINVVETIKALPHPGLLSEQDFDPKGAVLSRNGDAAAVCIYFDETWAVIPPDSSQAQPCYSVQAELAPRGTAATGTDTGTNSGSYKKDGSCTYTISVRVLRLFPYTLEKHGQEEIVFIETLKCYTPYARTEGAIR
;
A
#
# COMPACT_ATOMS: atom_id res chain seq x y z
N MET A 1 -58.64 -52.92 -30.09
CA MET A 1 -57.85 -52.34 -28.99
C MET A 1 -56.77 -51.45 -29.58
N PRO A 2 -56.90 -50.11 -29.58
CA PRO A 2 -55.76 -49.24 -29.83
C PRO A 2 -55.08 -48.89 -28.50
N SER A 3 -53.77 -49.09 -28.49
CA SER A 3 -52.83 -48.80 -27.41
C SER A 3 -52.79 -47.30 -27.09
N THR A 4 -52.94 -46.97 -25.81
CA THR A 4 -52.80 -45.62 -25.25
C THR A 4 -51.34 -45.21 -25.16
N ASN A 5 -50.81 -44.56 -26.20
CA ASN A 5 -49.55 -43.82 -26.13
C ASN A 5 -49.85 -42.32 -25.90
N VAL A 6 -50.22 -41.96 -24.66
CA VAL A 6 -50.44 -40.54 -24.27
C VAL A 6 -49.54 -40.09 -23.11
N GLY A 7 -48.72 -40.98 -22.53
CA GLY A 7 -47.91 -40.65 -21.33
C GLY A 7 -46.58 -39.92 -21.56
N ARG A 8 -46.13 -39.70 -22.81
CA ARG A 8 -44.72 -39.35 -23.10
C ARG A 8 -44.44 -37.87 -23.40
N ARG A 9 -45.46 -37.04 -23.63
CA ARG A 9 -45.29 -35.61 -23.96
C ARG A 9 -45.10 -34.70 -22.73
N SER A 10 -45.68 -35.05 -21.58
CA SER A 10 -45.64 -34.22 -20.36
C SER A 10 -44.29 -34.29 -19.63
N THR A 11 -43.65 -35.46 -19.59
CA THR A 11 -42.34 -35.66 -18.95
C THR A 11 -41.19 -35.01 -19.71
N PHE A 12 -41.27 -34.95 -21.04
CA PHE A 12 -40.26 -34.28 -21.87
C PHE A 12 -40.25 -32.75 -21.62
N ALA A 13 -41.42 -32.12 -21.56
CA ALA A 13 -41.55 -30.69 -21.27
C ALA A 13 -41.09 -30.33 -19.85
N LEU A 14 -41.38 -31.19 -18.86
CA LEU A 14 -40.94 -30.98 -17.48
C LEU A 14 -39.41 -31.14 -17.32
N ALA A 15 -38.81 -32.10 -18.04
CA ALA A 15 -37.36 -32.28 -18.06
C ALA A 15 -36.64 -31.08 -18.72
N GLU A 16 -37.19 -30.53 -19.80
CA GLU A 16 -36.65 -29.35 -20.49
C GLU A 16 -36.74 -28.08 -19.62
N MET A 17 -37.82 -27.95 -18.84
CA MET A 17 -37.97 -26.86 -17.87
C MET A 17 -36.94 -26.98 -16.73
N ILE A 18 -36.74 -28.18 -16.18
CA ILE A 18 -35.71 -28.42 -15.14
C ILE A 18 -34.31 -28.12 -15.69
N LEU A 19 -34.00 -28.55 -16.91
CA LEU A 19 -32.71 -28.30 -17.54
C LEU A 19 -32.49 -26.81 -17.77
N SER A 20 -33.53 -26.09 -18.22
CA SER A 20 -33.47 -24.63 -18.41
C SER A 20 -33.23 -23.89 -17.09
N VAL A 21 -33.88 -24.31 -16.00
CA VAL A 21 -33.65 -23.76 -14.65
C VAL A 21 -32.23 -24.08 -14.18
N ALA A 22 -31.74 -25.30 -14.39
CA ALA A 22 -30.38 -25.68 -14.01
C ALA A 22 -29.32 -24.83 -14.74
N VAL A 23 -29.50 -24.62 -16.04
CA VAL A 23 -28.61 -23.75 -16.83
C VAL A 23 -28.68 -22.30 -16.34
N LEU A 24 -29.87 -21.77 -16.05
CA LEU A 24 -30.04 -20.43 -15.49
C LEU A 24 -29.34 -20.26 -14.14
N VAL A 25 -29.42 -21.25 -13.24
CA VAL A 25 -28.74 -21.20 -11.94
C VAL A 25 -27.23 -21.18 -12.12
N ILE A 26 -26.70 -22.01 -13.03
CA ILE A 26 -25.26 -22.03 -13.34
C ILE A 26 -24.81 -20.68 -13.89
N LEU A 27 -25.54 -20.13 -14.87
CA LEU A 27 -25.23 -18.83 -15.46
C LEU A 27 -25.31 -17.70 -14.44
N ALA A 28 -26.34 -17.70 -13.58
CA ALA A 28 -26.47 -16.73 -12.50
C ALA A 28 -25.27 -16.80 -11.54
N GLY A 29 -24.83 -18.01 -11.19
CA GLY A 29 -23.61 -18.22 -10.39
C GLY A 29 -22.37 -17.63 -11.06
N PHE A 30 -22.16 -17.89 -12.35
CA PHE A 30 -21.05 -17.30 -13.12
C PHE A 30 -21.13 -15.77 -13.18
N SER A 31 -22.33 -15.21 -13.40
CA SER A 31 -22.53 -13.76 -13.43
C SER A 31 -22.18 -13.10 -12.09
N VAL A 32 -22.56 -13.71 -10.97
CA VAL A 32 -22.20 -13.21 -9.63
C VAL A 32 -20.69 -13.25 -9.41
N LEU A 33 -20.03 -14.35 -9.78
CA LEU A 33 -18.57 -14.47 -9.66
C LEU A 33 -17.84 -13.43 -10.52
N MET A 34 -18.28 -13.24 -11.77
CA MET A 34 -17.72 -12.19 -12.64
C MET A 34 -17.96 -10.79 -12.06
N PHE A 35 -19.15 -10.52 -11.51
CA PHE A 35 -19.44 -9.23 -10.91
C PHE A 35 -18.54 -8.92 -9.72
N ILE A 36 -18.31 -9.89 -8.83
CA ILE A 36 -17.40 -9.73 -7.69
C ILE A 36 -15.96 -9.53 -8.15
N SER A 37 -15.51 -10.30 -9.15
CA SER A 37 -14.18 -10.14 -9.74
C SER A 37 -13.99 -8.75 -10.35
N ALA A 38 -14.97 -8.26 -11.11
CA ALA A 38 -14.94 -6.92 -11.68
C ALA A 38 -14.91 -5.83 -10.59
N LYS A 39 -15.72 -5.98 -9.53
CA LYS A 39 -15.72 -5.07 -8.38
C LYS A 39 -14.35 -5.02 -7.70
N ASN A 40 -13.75 -6.19 -7.44
CA ASN A 40 -12.43 -6.28 -6.81
C ASN A 40 -11.33 -5.68 -7.68
N ASN A 41 -11.34 -5.94 -9.00
CA ASN A 41 -10.35 -5.37 -9.92
C ASN A 41 -10.45 -3.84 -10.00
N ASN A 42 -11.67 -3.30 -9.98
CA ASN A 42 -11.86 -1.85 -9.95
C ASN A 42 -11.37 -1.25 -8.64
N ALA A 43 -11.65 -1.90 -7.50
CA ALA A 43 -11.13 -1.48 -6.20
C ALA A 43 -9.60 -1.50 -6.17
N LYS A 44 -8.97 -2.61 -6.62
CA LYS A 44 -7.51 -2.75 -6.74
C LYS A 44 -6.89 -1.64 -7.60
N SER A 45 -7.51 -1.31 -8.71
CA SER A 45 -7.03 -0.25 -9.61
C SER A 45 -7.11 1.13 -8.96
N TYR A 46 -8.21 1.42 -8.25
CA TYR A 46 -8.39 2.65 -7.50
C TYR A 46 -7.37 2.78 -6.35
N ASP A 47 -7.20 1.70 -5.58
CA ASP A 47 -6.28 1.67 -4.45
C ASP A 47 -4.83 1.76 -4.90
N MET A 48 -4.46 1.15 -6.03
CA MET A 48 -3.13 1.30 -6.63
C MET A 48 -2.84 2.76 -7.00
N TYR A 49 -3.81 3.44 -7.63
CA TYR A 49 -3.66 4.87 -7.98
C TYR A 49 -3.47 5.74 -6.73
N LYS A 50 -4.30 5.54 -5.70
CA LYS A 50 -4.21 6.29 -4.43
C LYS A 50 -2.91 5.97 -3.67
N ALA A 51 -2.56 4.69 -3.58
CA ALA A 51 -1.31 4.23 -2.97
C ALA A 51 -0.10 4.89 -3.63
N MET A 52 -0.05 4.90 -4.97
CA MET A 52 1.04 5.51 -5.71
C MET A 52 1.14 7.02 -5.43
N SER A 53 0.01 7.73 -5.44
CA SER A 53 -0.04 9.16 -5.14
C SER A 53 0.52 9.47 -3.74
N HIS A 54 0.07 8.74 -2.72
CA HIS A 54 0.56 8.93 -1.35
C HIS A 54 2.02 8.51 -1.18
N ALA A 55 2.45 7.41 -1.82
CA ALA A 55 3.84 6.97 -1.75
C ALA A 55 4.79 7.98 -2.39
N ILE A 56 4.43 8.51 -3.56
CA ILE A 56 5.20 9.57 -4.23
C ILE A 56 5.25 10.82 -3.35
N ASN A 57 4.11 11.26 -2.80
CA ASN A 57 4.08 12.43 -1.93
C ASN A 57 5.03 12.29 -0.73
N VAL A 58 5.01 11.14 -0.06
CA VAL A 58 5.93 10.84 1.05
C VAL A 58 7.39 10.85 0.60
N VAL A 59 7.71 10.24 -0.55
CA VAL A 59 9.06 10.28 -1.12
C VAL A 59 9.48 11.71 -1.44
N GLU A 60 8.60 12.51 -2.03
CA GLU A 60 8.86 13.89 -2.41
C GLU A 60 9.05 14.79 -1.20
N THR A 61 8.23 14.66 -0.15
CA THR A 61 8.41 15.36 1.13
C THR A 61 9.78 15.06 1.72
N ILE A 62 10.17 13.79 1.80
CA ILE A 62 11.49 13.39 2.31
C ILE A 62 12.61 13.96 1.42
N LYS A 63 12.43 13.93 0.10
CA LYS A 63 13.41 14.47 -0.87
C LYS A 63 13.41 15.99 -0.98
N ALA A 64 12.39 16.71 -0.53
CA ALA A 64 12.38 18.16 -0.53
C ALA A 64 13.26 18.70 0.61
N LEU A 65 13.40 17.94 1.70
CA LEU A 65 14.14 18.40 2.87
C LEU A 65 15.65 18.44 2.65
N PRO A 66 16.35 19.44 3.21
CA PRO A 66 17.79 19.57 3.04
C PRO A 66 18.59 18.56 3.88
N HIS A 67 18.02 18.04 4.97
CA HIS A 67 18.62 16.98 5.79
C HIS A 67 17.53 16.13 6.47
N PRO A 68 17.69 14.80 6.57
CA PRO A 68 16.66 13.93 7.16
C PRO A 68 16.39 14.16 8.64
N GLY A 69 17.38 14.67 9.37
CA GLY A 69 17.21 15.10 10.78
C GLY A 69 16.21 16.26 10.99
N LEU A 70 15.79 16.97 9.93
CA LEU A 70 14.78 18.03 9.99
C LEU A 70 13.35 17.52 9.79
N LEU A 71 13.19 16.24 9.44
CA LEU A 71 11.90 15.63 9.15
C LEU A 71 10.96 15.71 10.36
N SER A 72 9.84 16.42 10.22
CA SER A 72 8.81 16.54 11.23
C SER A 72 7.54 15.81 10.80
N GLU A 73 6.74 15.35 11.75
CA GLU A 73 5.39 14.82 11.48
C GLU A 73 4.50 15.85 10.77
N GLN A 74 4.80 17.14 10.93
CA GLN A 74 4.07 18.25 10.32
C GLN A 74 4.40 18.47 8.83
N ASP A 75 5.50 17.88 8.34
CA ASP A 75 5.91 18.01 6.94
C ASP A 75 5.07 17.12 6.01
N PHE A 76 4.37 16.14 6.59
CA PHE A 76 3.52 15.21 5.86
C PHE A 76 2.09 15.72 5.77
N ASP A 77 1.62 15.83 4.53
CA ASP A 77 0.21 16.06 4.21
C ASP A 77 -0.37 14.78 3.62
N PRO A 78 -1.54 14.31 4.09
CA PRO A 78 -2.33 14.74 5.25
C PRO A 78 -1.69 14.58 6.64
N LYS A 79 -2.00 15.52 7.56
CA LYS A 79 -1.53 15.54 8.95
C LYS A 79 -2.01 14.30 9.72
N GLY A 80 -1.07 13.58 10.33
CA GLY A 80 -1.33 12.33 11.06
C GLY A 80 -0.21 11.29 10.94
N ALA A 81 0.95 11.70 10.44
CA ALA A 81 2.13 10.87 10.37
C ALA A 81 2.71 10.61 11.77
N VAL A 82 3.09 9.37 12.04
CA VAL A 82 3.83 8.96 13.22
C VAL A 82 5.29 8.80 12.81
N LEU A 83 6.18 9.59 13.43
CA LEU A 83 7.61 9.55 13.16
C LEU A 83 8.36 8.85 14.30
N SER A 84 9.04 7.75 13.98
CA SER A 84 9.98 7.09 14.86
C SER A 84 11.40 7.33 14.37
N ARG A 85 12.31 7.73 15.27
CA ARG A 85 13.73 7.95 14.94
C ARG A 85 14.61 6.98 15.70
N ASN A 86 15.56 6.37 15.01
CA ASN A 86 16.57 5.51 15.60
C ASN A 86 17.97 5.91 15.09
N GLY A 87 18.60 6.85 15.79
CA GLY A 87 19.87 7.45 15.37
C GLY A 87 19.70 8.26 14.08
N ASP A 88 20.47 7.91 13.05
CA ASP A 88 20.39 8.52 11.71
C ASP A 88 19.26 7.90 10.85
N ALA A 89 18.63 6.81 11.29
CA ALA A 89 17.49 6.22 10.61
C ALA A 89 16.17 6.82 11.12
N ALA A 90 15.18 6.91 10.23
CA ALA A 90 13.85 7.37 10.56
C ALA A 90 12.80 6.47 9.89
N ALA A 91 11.69 6.22 10.59
CA ALA A 91 10.54 5.52 10.07
C ALA A 91 9.30 6.40 10.23
N VAL A 92 8.50 6.49 9.18
CA VAL A 92 7.26 7.25 9.15
C VAL A 92 6.12 6.29 8.83
N CYS A 93 5.03 6.39 9.58
CA CYS A 93 3.83 5.63 9.29
C CYS A 93 2.60 6.54 9.25
N ILE A 94 1.75 6.37 8.25
CA ILE A 94 0.47 7.08 8.09
C ILE A 94 -0.62 6.05 7.89
N TYR A 95 -1.71 6.17 8.66
CA TYR A 95 -2.87 5.28 8.57
C TYR A 95 -4.04 5.95 7.87
N PHE A 96 -4.77 5.17 7.08
CA PHE A 96 -5.93 5.64 6.34
C PHE A 96 -7.13 4.70 6.52
N ASP A 97 -8.33 5.26 6.43
CA ASP A 97 -9.58 4.51 6.39
C ASP A 97 -9.87 3.93 5.00
N GLU A 98 -11.01 3.27 4.82
CA GLU A 98 -11.42 2.67 3.54
C GLU A 98 -11.53 3.70 2.39
N THR A 99 -11.78 4.96 2.73
CA THR A 99 -11.95 6.07 1.77
C THR A 99 -10.66 6.83 1.48
N TRP A 100 -9.51 6.35 1.99
CA TRP A 100 -8.22 7.03 1.95
C TRP A 100 -8.20 8.36 2.72
N ALA A 101 -9.07 8.55 3.71
CA ALA A 101 -8.97 9.65 4.65
C ALA A 101 -8.00 9.28 5.78
N VAL A 102 -7.21 10.26 6.25
CA VAL A 102 -6.24 10.00 7.32
C VAL A 102 -6.93 9.76 8.64
N ILE A 103 -6.41 8.75 9.33
CA ILE A 103 -6.76 8.41 10.70
C ILE A 103 -5.69 9.00 11.60
N PRO A 104 -6.01 10.01 12.43
CA PRO A 104 -5.07 10.55 13.41
C PRO A 104 -4.66 9.46 14.41
N PRO A 105 -3.42 9.47 14.90
CA PRO A 105 -2.89 8.43 15.79
C PRO A 105 -3.69 8.27 17.10
N ASP A 106 -4.33 9.35 17.57
CA ASP A 106 -5.12 9.36 18.81
C ASP A 106 -6.59 8.95 18.61
N SER A 107 -7.00 8.62 17.39
CA SER A 107 -8.39 8.28 17.10
C SER A 107 -8.67 6.81 17.40
N SER A 108 -9.34 6.54 18.53
CA SER A 108 -9.75 5.19 18.92
C SER A 108 -10.98 4.66 18.17
N GLN A 109 -11.58 5.48 17.29
CA GLN A 109 -12.87 5.19 16.67
C GLN A 109 -12.77 4.67 15.22
N ALA A 110 -11.65 4.91 14.52
CA ALA A 110 -11.50 4.54 13.12
C ALA A 110 -10.57 3.33 12.97
N GLN A 111 -11.03 2.30 12.26
CA GLN A 111 -10.24 1.12 11.98
C GLN A 111 -9.36 1.38 10.74
N PRO A 112 -8.03 1.22 10.83
CA PRO A 112 -7.14 1.51 9.71
C PRO A 112 -7.26 0.44 8.62
N CYS A 113 -7.61 0.85 7.40
CA CYS A 113 -7.72 -0.01 6.24
C CYS A 113 -6.46 -0.03 5.39
N TYR A 114 -5.71 1.06 5.36
CA TYR A 114 -4.43 1.15 4.66
C TYR A 114 -3.36 1.75 5.57
N SER A 115 -2.10 1.42 5.28
CA SER A 115 -0.96 2.08 5.90
C SER A 115 0.12 2.40 4.87
N VAL A 116 0.63 3.63 4.91
CA VAL A 116 1.84 4.04 4.20
C VAL A 116 2.97 4.04 5.21
N GLN A 117 4.02 3.27 4.91
CA GLN A 117 5.19 3.12 5.76
C GLN A 117 6.42 3.55 4.97
N ALA A 118 7.15 4.54 5.45
CA ALA A 118 8.41 4.96 4.87
C ALA A 118 9.55 4.71 5.85
N GLU A 119 10.60 4.08 5.39
CA GLU A 119 11.83 3.88 6.13
C GLU A 119 12.96 4.62 5.43
N LEU A 120 13.74 5.30 6.24
CA LEU A 120 14.90 6.05 5.85
C LEU A 120 16.10 5.50 6.61
N ALA A 121 17.10 5.01 5.89
CA ALA A 121 18.32 4.50 6.49
C ALA A 121 19.55 5.03 5.75
N PRO A 122 20.63 5.40 6.46
CA PRO A 122 21.89 5.71 5.82
C PRO A 122 22.43 4.45 5.14
N ARG A 123 22.76 4.57 3.86
CA ARG A 123 23.38 3.47 3.11
C ARG A 123 24.83 3.39 3.55
N GLY A 124 25.14 2.42 4.41
CA GLY A 124 26.51 2.11 4.79
C GLY A 124 27.32 1.86 3.52
N THR A 125 28.26 2.77 3.19
CA THR A 125 29.29 2.45 2.23
C THR A 125 30.11 1.32 2.84
N ALA A 126 30.03 0.14 2.23
CA ALA A 126 30.94 -0.95 2.54
C ALA A 126 32.35 -0.38 2.64
N ALA A 127 33.01 -0.73 3.74
CA ALA A 127 34.34 -0.30 4.09
C ALA A 127 35.31 -0.41 2.90
N THR A 128 35.66 0.73 2.31
CA THR A 128 37.05 0.92 1.90
C THR A 128 37.77 1.52 3.09
N GLY A 129 38.37 0.63 3.88
CA GLY A 129 39.28 0.99 4.95
C GLY A 129 39.31 -0.06 6.03
N THR A 130 40.45 -0.73 6.17
CA THR A 130 41.12 -0.73 7.49
C THR A 130 40.86 0.63 8.13
N ASP A 131 39.97 0.67 9.11
CA ASP A 131 40.29 1.22 10.41
C ASP A 131 39.14 0.97 11.38
N THR A 132 39.57 0.59 12.57
CA THR A 132 38.82 0.24 13.76
C THR A 132 38.21 1.49 14.39
N GLY A 133 36.88 1.51 14.55
CA GLY A 133 36.21 2.52 15.38
C GLY A 133 34.70 2.66 15.15
N THR A 134 33.92 2.07 16.06
CA THR A 134 32.60 2.53 16.53
C THR A 134 31.62 3.20 15.54
N ASN A 135 30.64 2.42 15.10
CA ASN A 135 29.23 2.76 14.81
C ASN A 135 28.88 4.26 14.75
N SER A 136 28.98 4.84 13.55
CA SER A 136 28.16 5.96 13.10
C SER A 136 28.26 6.00 11.58
N GLY A 137 27.15 6.28 10.89
CA GLY A 137 27.06 6.18 9.42
C GLY A 137 28.26 6.85 8.75
N SER A 138 28.96 6.12 7.89
CA SER A 138 30.19 6.59 7.25
C SER A 138 29.90 7.78 6.34
N TYR A 139 29.94 8.99 6.90
CA TYR A 139 29.99 10.23 6.14
C TYR A 139 31.22 10.17 5.22
N LYS A 140 31.04 10.45 3.93
CA LYS A 140 32.20 10.65 3.04
C LYS A 140 33.05 11.79 3.60
N LYS A 141 34.33 11.84 3.21
CA LYS A 141 35.32 12.85 3.64
C LYS A 141 34.84 14.32 3.48
N ASP A 142 33.82 14.53 2.65
CA ASP A 142 33.16 15.83 2.37
C ASP A 142 31.87 16.07 3.20
N GLY A 143 31.56 15.21 4.18
CA GLY A 143 30.36 15.24 5.03
C GLY A 143 29.05 14.84 4.32
N SER A 144 29.12 14.34 3.09
CA SER A 144 27.95 13.83 2.37
C SER A 144 27.60 12.39 2.77
N CYS A 145 26.30 12.11 2.88
CA CYS A 145 25.79 10.78 3.23
C CYS A 145 24.61 10.42 2.31
N THR A 146 24.65 9.21 1.75
CA THR A 146 23.56 8.69 0.91
C THR A 146 22.58 7.92 1.78
N TYR A 147 21.30 8.24 1.66
CA TYR A 147 20.23 7.53 2.35
C TYR A 147 19.39 6.76 1.34
N THR A 148 18.96 5.58 1.77
CA THR A 148 17.90 4.81 1.13
C THR A 148 16.57 5.24 1.73
N ILE A 149 15.62 5.56 0.85
CA ILE A 149 14.22 5.86 1.17
C ILE A 149 13.40 4.72 0.59
N SER A 150 12.77 3.92 1.45
CA SER A 150 11.89 2.83 1.06
C SER A 150 10.47 3.12 1.55
N VAL A 151 9.52 3.19 0.63
CA VAL A 151 8.10 3.45 0.94
C VAL A 151 7.27 2.24 0.53
N ARG A 152 6.50 1.71 1.47
CA ARG A 152 5.56 0.61 1.32
C ARG A 152 4.15 1.10 1.56
N VAL A 153 3.22 0.73 0.70
CA VAL A 153 1.80 0.95 0.91
C VAL A 153 1.11 -0.38 1.03
N LEU A 154 0.49 -0.60 2.18
CA LEU A 154 -0.13 -1.86 2.55
C LEU A 154 -1.64 -1.65 2.68
N ARG A 155 -2.39 -2.62 2.16
CA ARG A 155 -3.79 -2.84 2.50
C ARG A 155 -3.85 -3.76 3.71
N LEU A 156 -4.56 -3.35 4.75
CA LEU A 156 -4.63 -4.09 6.02
C LEU A 156 -5.76 -5.12 6.04
N PHE A 157 -6.81 -4.94 5.22
CA PHE A 157 -7.95 -5.85 5.09
C PHE A 157 -8.09 -6.42 3.68
N PRO A 158 -8.44 -7.71 3.54
CA PRO A 158 -8.63 -8.33 2.23
C PRO A 158 -9.75 -7.69 1.41
N TYR A 159 -9.68 -7.85 0.09
CA TYR A 159 -10.81 -7.58 -0.80
C TYR A 159 -11.92 -8.63 -0.59
N THR A 160 -13.11 -8.34 -1.11
CA THR A 160 -14.28 -9.22 -0.96
C THR A 160 -13.97 -10.61 -1.53
N LEU A 161 -14.19 -11.68 -0.74
CA LEU A 161 -13.87 -13.08 -1.07
C LEU A 161 -12.38 -13.44 -1.20
N GLU A 162 -11.45 -12.51 -0.94
CA GLU A 162 -10.03 -12.85 -0.83
C GLU A 162 -9.70 -13.29 0.61
N LYS A 163 -8.87 -14.33 0.74
CA LYS A 163 -8.50 -14.92 2.04
C LYS A 163 -7.13 -14.47 2.55
N HIS A 164 -6.35 -13.83 1.69
CA HIS A 164 -4.98 -13.43 2.01
C HIS A 164 -5.05 -12.13 2.81
N GLY A 165 -4.26 -12.05 3.89
CA GLY A 165 -4.27 -10.94 4.84
C GLY A 165 -3.70 -9.64 4.27
N GLN A 166 -2.81 -8.99 5.00
CA GLN A 166 -2.19 -7.73 4.54
C GLN A 166 -1.56 -7.91 3.15
N GLU A 167 -1.93 -7.04 2.20
CA GLU A 167 -1.47 -7.06 0.81
C GLU A 167 -0.62 -5.81 0.54
N GLU A 168 0.59 -6.00 0.01
CA GLU A 168 1.41 -4.89 -0.47
C GLU A 168 0.89 -4.42 -1.83
N ILE A 169 0.44 -3.17 -1.87
CA ILE A 169 -0.07 -2.55 -3.11
C ILE A 169 1.10 -1.98 -3.91
N VAL A 170 2.00 -1.24 -3.25
CA VAL A 170 3.11 -0.53 -3.88
C VAL A 170 4.33 -0.56 -2.98
N PHE A 171 5.50 -0.80 -3.60
CA PHE A 171 6.81 -0.60 -3.00
C PHE A 171 7.67 0.30 -3.88
N ILE A 172 8.18 1.40 -3.32
CA ILE A 172 9.09 2.32 -3.97
C ILE A 172 10.38 2.38 -3.16
N GLU A 173 11.50 2.06 -3.79
CA GLU A 173 12.82 2.29 -3.22
C GLU A 173 13.55 3.37 -4.03
N THR A 174 14.14 4.34 -3.33
CA THR A 174 14.88 5.41 -3.96
C THR A 174 16.03 5.88 -3.08
N LEU A 175 16.95 6.62 -3.69
CA LEU A 175 18.17 7.08 -3.04
C LEU A 175 18.22 8.60 -3.09
N LYS A 176 18.72 9.21 -2.02
CA LYS A 176 19.09 10.62 -2.01
C LYS A 176 20.40 10.82 -1.28
N CYS A 177 21.30 11.59 -1.89
CA CYS A 177 22.52 12.05 -1.26
C CYS A 177 22.24 13.37 -0.56
N TYR A 178 22.52 13.45 0.73
CA TYR A 178 22.42 14.67 1.51
C TYR A 178 23.82 15.22 1.75
N THR A 179 23.97 16.54 1.59
CA THR A 179 25.23 17.26 1.79
C THR A 179 25.14 18.15 3.03
N PRO A 180 26.25 18.38 3.73
CA PRO A 180 26.24 19.10 5.01
C PRO A 180 25.97 20.60 4.84
N TYR A 181 26.22 21.16 3.65
CA TYR A 181 25.98 22.57 3.32
C TYR A 181 24.50 22.96 3.36
N ALA A 182 23.59 22.00 3.16
CA ALA A 182 22.16 22.24 3.18
C ALA A 182 21.59 22.34 4.62
N ARG A 183 22.38 21.99 5.65
CA ARG A 183 21.97 22.07 7.07
C ARG A 183 21.79 23.51 7.57
N THR A 184 22.30 24.49 6.81
CA THR A 184 22.49 25.89 7.23
C THR A 184 21.56 26.92 6.58
N GLU A 185 20.76 26.57 5.58
CA GLU A 185 19.84 27.54 4.94
C GLU A 185 18.63 27.94 5.81
N GLY A 186 18.48 27.37 7.01
CA GLY A 186 17.52 27.82 8.04
C GLY A 186 18.11 28.72 9.14
N ALA A 187 19.39 29.13 9.04
CA ALA A 187 20.09 29.90 10.07
C ALA A 187 20.33 31.37 9.71
N ILE A 188 19.58 31.94 8.76
CA ILE A 188 19.53 33.39 8.55
C ILE A 188 18.07 33.82 8.64
N ARG A 189 17.85 34.75 9.58
CA ARG A 189 16.62 35.38 10.07
C ARG A 189 15.54 35.69 9.03
#